data_AF-A0A4Q5SZJ1-F1
#
_entry.id   AF-A0A4Q5SZJ1-F1
#
_cell.length_a   1.000
_cell.length_b   1.000
_cell.length_c   1.000
_cell.angle_alpha   90.00
_cell.angle_beta   90.00
_cell.angle_gamma   90.00
#
_symmetry.space_group_name_H-M   'P 1'
#
loop_
_entity.id
_entity.type
_entity.pdbx_description
1 polymer ?
#
loop_
_entity_poly.entity_id
_entity_poly.type
_entity_poly.pdbx_seq_one_letter_code
_entity_poly.pdbx_strand_id
1 'polypeptide(L)'
;MKKSLRRGLVATAATALGAGLLAVPAAQADTSRTPQTVNAADWLSGQVIDGVLVNEAFGDPFIDWGLTLDTLFALDSVGGYNAKVADIADALAEDLGSYIGTGEESYGGSTAKALVAAQAAGKNPADFGGTDLVGATEARVDGTGRLADESAFGNFANVFGQAFAVKGLHAADS
;
A
#
# COMPACT_ATOMS: atom_id res chain seq x y z
N MET A 1 -42.08 34.04 70.36
CA MET A 1 -41.39 32.77 70.72
C MET A 1 -41.18 31.96 69.45
N LYS A 2 -39.92 31.53 69.18
CA LYS A 2 -39.44 30.25 68.55
C LYS A 2 -40.36 29.59 67.48
N LYS A 3 -39.96 29.11 66.28
CA LYS A 3 -38.66 28.73 65.67
C LYS A 3 -38.90 28.37 64.16
N SER A 4 -37.93 28.73 63.31
CA SER A 4 -37.34 28.03 62.13
C SER A 4 -38.12 27.16 61.10
N LEU A 5 -37.93 27.52 59.83
CA LEU A 5 -37.45 26.74 58.64
C LEU A 5 -38.06 25.36 58.30
N ARG A 6 -38.51 25.17 57.04
CA ARG A 6 -37.87 24.28 56.01
C ARG A 6 -38.62 24.23 54.65
N ARG A 7 -37.85 24.56 53.61
CA ARG A 7 -37.71 24.02 52.23
C ARG A 7 -38.82 23.15 51.63
N GLY A 8 -39.17 23.46 50.37
CA GLY A 8 -39.71 22.53 49.37
C GLY A 8 -39.66 23.14 47.97
N LEU A 9 -38.53 23.01 47.27
CA LEU A 9 -38.41 23.33 45.84
C LEU A 9 -38.99 22.12 45.07
N VAL A 10 -40.07 22.30 44.32
CA VAL A 10 -40.57 21.28 43.38
C VAL A 10 -40.05 21.66 41.99
N ALA A 11 -39.09 20.89 41.50
CA ALA A 11 -38.57 21.00 40.15
C ALA A 11 -39.57 20.33 39.18
N THR A 12 -40.21 21.10 38.32
CA THR A 12 -40.93 20.59 37.14
C THR A 12 -39.90 20.11 36.11
N ALA A 13 -39.82 18.79 35.93
CA ALA A 13 -39.05 18.17 34.87
C ALA A 13 -39.75 18.42 33.51
N ALA A 14 -39.14 19.25 32.66
CA ALA A 14 -39.52 19.38 31.26
C ALA A 14 -38.80 18.28 30.46
N THR A 15 -39.54 17.27 30.01
CA THR A 15 -39.07 16.29 29.02
C THR A 15 -38.99 16.96 27.65
N ALA A 16 -37.80 17.38 27.23
CA ALA A 16 -37.53 17.79 25.86
C ALA A 16 -37.23 16.55 25.01
N LEU A 17 -38.10 16.24 24.04
CA LEU A 17 -37.79 15.31 22.95
C LEU A 17 -36.72 15.96 22.06
N GLY A 18 -35.45 15.67 22.32
CA GLY A 18 -34.36 16.04 21.43
C GLY A 18 -34.35 15.12 20.21
N ALA A 19 -34.78 15.63 19.06
CA ALA A 19 -34.47 15.02 17.77
C ALA A 19 -32.95 15.05 17.57
N GLY A 20 -32.30 13.92 17.79
CA GLY A 20 -30.87 13.75 17.55
C GLY A 20 -30.60 13.81 16.04
N LEU A 21 -30.34 15.01 15.52
CA LEU A 21 -29.62 15.18 14.26
C LEU A 21 -28.25 14.54 14.45
N LEU A 22 -28.08 13.31 13.96
CA LEU A 22 -26.77 12.73 13.74
C LEU A 22 -26.06 13.67 12.76
N ALA A 23 -25.12 14.47 13.27
CA ALA A 23 -24.25 15.27 12.45
C ALA A 23 -23.43 14.30 11.59
N VAL A 24 -23.82 14.14 10.33
CA VAL A 24 -23.01 13.43 9.34
C VAL A 24 -21.74 14.28 9.21
N PRO A 25 -20.55 13.73 9.49
CA PRO A 25 -19.33 14.49 9.28
C PRO A 25 -19.29 14.88 7.80
N ALA A 26 -19.19 16.18 7.53
CA ALA A 26 -18.98 16.64 6.16
C ALA A 26 -17.67 16.03 5.67
N ALA A 27 -17.71 15.34 4.53
CA ALA A 27 -16.51 14.84 3.88
C ALA A 27 -15.56 16.03 3.65
N GLN A 28 -14.42 16.04 4.33
CA GLN A 28 -13.37 17.02 4.06
C GLN A 28 -12.88 16.80 2.64
N ALA A 29 -12.89 17.85 1.83
CA ALA A 29 -12.29 17.79 0.50
C ALA A 29 -10.82 17.43 0.64
N ASP A 30 -10.36 16.47 -0.16
CA ASP A 30 -8.96 16.09 -0.20
C ASP A 30 -8.13 17.23 -0.80
N THR A 31 -7.43 17.96 0.06
CA THR A 31 -6.57 19.08 -0.34
C THR A 31 -5.18 18.63 -0.76
N SER A 32 -4.85 17.34 -0.69
CA SER A 32 -3.53 16.83 -1.05
C SER A 32 -3.28 16.85 -2.56
N ARG A 33 -4.34 16.71 -3.36
CA ARG A 33 -4.29 16.72 -4.84
C ARG A 33 -4.21 18.15 -5.42
N THR A 34 -3.13 18.84 -5.10
CA THR A 34 -2.81 20.17 -5.65
C THR A 34 -2.39 20.09 -7.13
N PRO A 35 -2.46 21.21 -7.89
CA PRO A 35 -1.93 21.26 -9.25
C PRO A 35 -0.48 20.80 -9.36
N GLN A 36 0.36 21.08 -8.36
CA GLN A 36 1.76 20.66 -8.33
C GLN A 36 1.89 19.14 -8.23
N THR A 37 1.11 18.50 -7.35
CA THR A 37 1.14 17.03 -7.21
C THR A 37 0.62 16.33 -8.47
N VAL A 38 -0.42 16.87 -9.11
CA VAL A 38 -0.97 16.31 -10.36
C VAL A 38 0.02 16.46 -11.50
N ASN A 39 0.62 17.65 -11.68
CA ASN A 39 1.59 17.86 -12.74
C ASN A 39 2.83 16.94 -12.60
N ALA A 40 3.29 16.70 -11.37
CA ALA A 40 4.39 15.78 -11.12
C ALA A 40 3.99 14.32 -11.43
N ALA A 41 2.78 13.91 -11.04
CA ALA A 41 2.27 12.58 -11.31
C ALA A 41 1.97 12.35 -12.80
N ASP A 42 1.46 13.35 -13.52
CA ASP A 42 1.24 13.29 -14.97
C ASP A 42 2.56 13.09 -15.73
N TRP A 43 3.60 13.85 -15.35
CA TRP A 43 4.92 13.67 -15.94
C TRP A 43 5.47 12.27 -15.69
N LEU A 44 5.36 11.77 -14.45
CA LEU A 44 5.83 10.44 -14.08
C LEU A 44 5.04 9.33 -14.78
N SER A 45 3.71 9.45 -14.84
CA SER A 45 2.83 8.52 -15.57
C SER A 45 3.17 8.46 -17.06
N GLY A 46 3.62 9.58 -17.64
CA GLY A 46 4.07 9.64 -19.03
C GLY A 46 5.36 8.87 -19.31
N GLN A 47 6.13 8.49 -18.29
CA GLN A 47 7.34 7.68 -18.45
C GLN A 47 7.02 6.18 -18.56
N VAL A 48 5.84 5.75 -18.11
CA VAL A 48 5.43 4.34 -18.10
C VAL A 48 4.82 3.96 -19.45
N ILE A 49 5.57 3.16 -20.21
CA ILE A 49 5.19 2.64 -21.53
C ILE A 49 4.86 1.16 -21.38
N ASP A 50 3.69 0.74 -21.86
CA ASP A 50 3.22 -0.65 -21.78
C ASP A 50 3.34 -1.27 -20.36
N GLY A 51 3.06 -0.46 -19.34
CA GLY A 51 3.08 -0.89 -17.93
C GLY A 51 4.46 -0.90 -17.27
N VAL A 52 5.53 -0.53 -17.97
CA VAL A 52 6.91 -0.60 -17.45
C VAL A 52 7.71 0.69 -17.61
N LEU A 53 8.70 0.87 -16.74
CA LEU A 53 9.81 1.80 -16.95
C LEU A 53 11.01 1.05 -17.52
N VAL A 54 11.62 1.62 -18.56
CA VAL A 54 12.87 1.14 -19.14
C VAL A 54 14.01 2.04 -18.66
N ASN A 55 15.07 1.42 -18.15
CA ASN A 55 16.25 2.13 -17.68
C ASN A 55 17.41 1.94 -18.65
N GLU A 56 17.60 2.92 -19.54
CA GLU A 56 18.61 2.90 -20.60
C GLU A 56 20.05 2.81 -20.08
N ALA A 57 20.30 3.16 -18.81
CA ALA A 57 21.63 3.10 -18.21
C ALA A 57 22.13 1.67 -17.94
N PHE A 58 21.23 0.68 -17.93
CA PHE A 58 21.54 -0.72 -17.58
C PHE A 58 21.41 -1.70 -18.76
N GLY A 59 21.27 -1.20 -19.99
CA GLY A 59 21.16 -2.00 -21.21
C GLY A 59 19.84 -1.76 -21.94
N ASP A 60 19.69 -2.40 -23.11
CA ASP A 60 18.63 -2.04 -24.06
C ASP A 60 17.76 -3.24 -24.49
N PRO A 61 16.46 -3.28 -24.14
CA PRO A 61 15.81 -2.53 -23.05
C PRO A 61 15.93 -3.28 -21.71
N PHE A 62 16.44 -2.61 -20.66
CA PHE A 62 16.36 -3.10 -19.28
C PHE A 62 15.06 -2.61 -18.62
N ILE A 63 14.14 -3.55 -18.34
CA ILE A 63 12.94 -3.25 -17.56
C ILE A 63 13.34 -3.07 -16.09
N ASP A 64 13.07 -1.88 -15.55
CA ASP A 64 13.36 -1.57 -14.15
C ASP A 64 12.10 -1.74 -13.31
N TRP A 65 11.82 -2.97 -12.90
CA TRP A 65 10.68 -3.29 -12.04
C TRP A 65 10.72 -2.55 -10.70
N GLY A 66 11.92 -2.30 -10.16
CA GLY A 66 12.09 -1.53 -8.94
C GLY A 66 11.47 -0.15 -9.06
N LEU A 67 11.91 0.63 -10.06
CA LEU A 67 11.37 1.97 -10.32
C LEU A 67 9.93 1.94 -10.82
N THR A 68 9.56 0.91 -11.58
CA THR A 68 8.18 0.72 -12.05
C THR A 68 7.20 0.60 -10.88
N LEU A 69 7.55 -0.19 -9.85
CA LEU A 69 6.71 -0.31 -8.66
C LEU A 69 6.73 0.93 -7.76
N ASP A 70 7.86 1.65 -7.69
CA ASP A 70 7.87 2.96 -7.01
C ASP A 70 6.94 3.97 -7.69
N THR A 71 6.83 3.89 -9.01
CA THR A 71 5.87 4.69 -9.80
C THR A 71 4.44 4.29 -9.50
N LEU A 72 4.13 2.99 -9.44
CA LEU A 72 2.82 2.51 -9.02
C LEU A 72 2.42 3.10 -7.66
N PHE A 73 3.29 3.02 -6.66
CA PHE A 73 3.01 3.56 -5.32
C PHE A 73 2.80 5.08 -5.32
N ALA A 74 3.60 5.82 -6.11
CA ALA A 74 3.45 7.27 -6.22
C ALA A 74 2.10 7.66 -6.86
N LEU A 75 1.72 6.97 -7.95
CA LEU A 75 0.47 7.23 -8.66
C LEU A 75 -0.76 6.83 -7.84
N ASP A 76 -0.71 5.70 -7.13
CA ASP A 76 -1.74 5.27 -6.19
C ASP A 76 -1.92 6.30 -5.05
N SER A 77 -0.83 6.76 -4.44
CA SER A 77 -0.88 7.76 -3.36
C SER A 77 -1.47 9.09 -3.79
N VAL A 78 -1.29 9.51 -5.05
CA VAL A 78 -1.91 10.73 -5.58
C VAL A 78 -3.38 10.48 -5.90
N GLY A 79 -3.73 9.27 -6.36
CA GLY A 79 -5.06 8.85 -6.80
C GLY A 79 -5.35 9.23 -8.26
N GLY A 80 -6.49 8.81 -8.82
CA GLY A 80 -6.92 9.23 -10.17
C GLY A 80 -6.10 8.64 -11.34
N TYR A 81 -5.12 7.77 -11.05
CA TYR A 81 -4.31 7.04 -12.02
C TYR A 81 -4.60 5.53 -11.99
N ASN A 82 -5.81 5.14 -11.57
CA ASN A 82 -6.18 3.73 -11.33
C ASN A 82 -5.92 2.83 -12.54
N ALA A 83 -6.16 3.33 -13.77
CA ALA A 83 -5.86 2.58 -14.98
C ALA A 83 -4.35 2.30 -15.13
N LYS A 84 -3.51 3.31 -14.90
CA LYS A 84 -2.05 3.16 -14.98
C LYS A 84 -1.50 2.26 -13.88
N VAL A 85 -2.04 2.37 -12.65
CA VAL A 85 -1.72 1.47 -11.54
C VAL A 85 -2.08 0.03 -11.88
N ALA A 86 -3.26 -0.20 -12.48
CA ALA A 86 -3.68 -1.52 -12.93
C ALA A 86 -2.77 -2.05 -14.05
N ASP A 87 -2.45 -1.23 -15.06
CA ASP A 87 -1.56 -1.62 -16.17
C ASP A 87 -0.18 -2.07 -15.66
N ILE A 88 0.42 -1.34 -14.71
CA ILE A 88 1.70 -1.72 -14.11
C ILE A 88 1.58 -3.05 -13.36
N ALA A 89 0.52 -3.23 -12.58
CA ALA A 89 0.31 -4.46 -11.82
C ALA A 89 0.07 -5.67 -12.75
N ASP A 90 -0.66 -5.48 -13.84
CA ASP A 90 -0.90 -6.53 -14.83
C ASP A 90 0.39 -6.90 -15.58
N ALA A 91 1.19 -5.91 -15.98
CA ALA A 91 2.51 -6.15 -16.56
C ALA A 91 3.44 -6.92 -15.59
N LEU A 92 3.45 -6.54 -14.30
CA LEU A 92 4.23 -7.28 -13.30
C LEU A 92 3.70 -8.72 -13.15
N ALA A 93 2.39 -8.94 -13.15
CA ALA A 93 1.83 -10.29 -13.01
C ALA A 93 2.22 -11.21 -14.17
N GLU A 94 2.35 -10.66 -15.40
CA GLU A 94 2.76 -11.41 -16.59
C GLU A 94 4.24 -11.86 -16.54
N ASP A 95 5.12 -11.08 -15.92
CA ASP A 95 6.56 -11.33 -15.88
C ASP A 95 7.13 -11.33 -14.43
N LEU A 96 6.32 -11.76 -13.47
CA LEU A 96 6.63 -11.66 -12.04
C LEU A 96 7.97 -12.32 -11.68
N GLY A 97 8.27 -13.46 -12.32
CA GLY A 97 9.48 -14.22 -12.10
C GLY A 97 10.76 -13.45 -12.42
N SER A 98 10.75 -12.54 -13.41
CA SER A 98 11.93 -11.73 -13.72
C SER A 98 12.27 -10.74 -12.60
N TYR A 99 11.30 -10.42 -11.75
CA TYR A 99 11.48 -9.51 -10.62
C TYR A 99 11.76 -10.22 -9.29
N ILE A 100 11.00 -11.26 -8.96
CA ILE A 100 11.09 -11.95 -7.66
C ILE A 100 12.05 -13.14 -7.66
N GLY A 101 12.54 -13.54 -8.83
CA GLY A 101 13.38 -14.73 -9.03
C GLY A 101 12.59 -15.92 -9.59
N THR A 102 13.30 -16.85 -10.21
CA THR A 102 12.75 -18.12 -10.73
C THR A 102 13.68 -19.28 -10.40
N GLY A 103 13.14 -20.51 -10.40
CA GLY A 103 13.93 -21.71 -10.14
C GLY A 103 14.50 -21.71 -8.72
N GLU A 104 15.83 -21.74 -8.61
CA GLU A 104 16.56 -21.70 -7.32
C GLU A 104 16.80 -20.27 -6.82
N GLU A 105 16.33 -19.25 -7.55
CA GLU A 105 16.46 -17.84 -7.16
C GLU A 105 15.14 -17.33 -6.59
N SER A 106 15.22 -16.66 -5.43
CA SER A 106 14.09 -15.96 -4.82
C SER A 106 14.58 -14.80 -3.95
N TYR A 107 14.19 -13.59 -4.34
CA TYR A 107 14.65 -12.35 -3.72
C TYR A 107 13.60 -11.82 -2.75
N GLY A 108 13.89 -11.85 -1.45
CA GLY A 108 12.94 -11.50 -0.40
C GLY A 108 12.48 -10.05 -0.47
N GLY A 109 13.41 -9.13 -0.77
CA GLY A 109 13.08 -7.71 -0.93
C GLY A 109 12.14 -7.45 -2.11
N SER A 110 12.40 -8.06 -3.27
CA SER A 110 11.55 -7.93 -4.46
C SER A 110 10.19 -8.57 -4.25
N THR A 111 10.15 -9.75 -3.64
CA THR A 111 8.90 -10.48 -3.33
C THR A 111 8.00 -9.65 -2.41
N ALA A 112 8.58 -9.09 -1.33
CA ALA A 112 7.86 -8.21 -0.41
C ALA A 112 7.35 -6.93 -1.09
N LYS A 113 8.13 -6.32 -2.00
CA LYS A 113 7.69 -5.13 -2.75
C LYS A 113 6.55 -5.47 -3.71
N ALA A 114 6.63 -6.61 -4.40
CA ALA A 114 5.57 -7.12 -5.26
C ALA A 114 4.28 -7.37 -4.48
N LEU A 115 4.37 -7.94 -3.27
CA LEU A 115 3.22 -8.12 -2.36
C LEU A 115 2.51 -6.78 -2.11
N VAL A 116 3.25 -5.74 -1.72
CA VAL A 116 2.67 -4.42 -1.47
C VAL A 116 2.13 -3.77 -2.74
N ALA A 117 2.74 -4.00 -3.90
CA ALA A 117 2.26 -3.51 -5.19
C ALA A 117 0.92 -4.15 -5.59
N ALA A 118 0.78 -5.47 -5.43
CA ALA A 118 -0.49 -6.16 -5.66
C ALA A 118 -1.60 -5.61 -4.75
N GLN A 119 -1.30 -5.39 -3.47
CA GLN A 119 -2.23 -4.77 -2.52
C GLN A 119 -2.64 -3.36 -2.92
N ALA A 120 -1.67 -2.49 -3.27
CA ALA A 120 -1.94 -1.12 -3.70
C ALA A 120 -2.79 -1.06 -4.98
N ALA A 121 -2.57 -1.99 -5.92
CA ALA A 121 -3.37 -2.10 -7.13
C ALA A 121 -4.74 -2.78 -6.93
N GLY A 122 -5.10 -3.18 -5.71
CA GLY A 122 -6.34 -3.90 -5.41
C GLY A 122 -6.42 -5.30 -6.04
N LYS A 123 -5.27 -5.91 -6.36
CA LYS A 123 -5.17 -7.28 -6.87
C LYS A 123 -5.12 -8.27 -5.69
N ASN A 124 -5.38 -9.55 -5.95
CA ASN A 124 -5.27 -10.59 -4.91
C ASN A 124 -3.80 -10.99 -4.72
N PRO A 125 -3.14 -10.65 -3.60
CA PRO A 125 -1.74 -11.01 -3.39
C PRO A 125 -1.51 -12.51 -3.16
N ALA A 126 -2.53 -13.27 -2.77
CA ALA A 126 -2.43 -14.72 -2.59
C ALA A 126 -2.57 -15.50 -3.92
N ASP A 127 -2.88 -14.82 -5.03
CA ASP A 127 -2.96 -15.38 -6.38
C ASP A 127 -2.63 -14.29 -7.41
N PHE A 128 -1.39 -13.80 -7.36
CA PHE A 128 -0.90 -12.73 -8.23
C PHE A 128 0.07 -13.32 -9.26
N GLY A 129 -0.30 -13.27 -10.55
CA GLY A 129 0.48 -13.93 -11.60
C GLY A 129 0.61 -15.46 -11.37
N GLY A 130 -0.36 -16.07 -10.68
CA GLY A 130 -0.31 -17.48 -10.27
C GLY A 130 0.60 -17.77 -9.07
N THR A 131 1.07 -16.74 -8.35
CA THR A 131 1.94 -16.86 -7.18
C THR A 131 1.25 -16.33 -5.92
N ASP A 132 1.38 -17.07 -4.81
CA ASP A 132 1.04 -16.57 -3.48
C ASP A 132 2.20 -15.71 -2.95
N LEU A 133 2.09 -14.39 -3.10
CA LEU A 133 3.11 -13.44 -2.65
C LEU A 133 3.16 -13.31 -1.12
N VAL A 134 2.07 -13.63 -0.41
CA VAL A 134 2.07 -13.60 1.06
C VAL A 134 2.95 -14.74 1.56
N GLY A 135 2.63 -15.97 1.18
CA GLY A 135 3.42 -17.15 1.55
C GLY A 135 4.86 -17.09 1.04
N ALA A 136 5.07 -16.57 -0.18
CA ALA A 136 6.42 -16.37 -0.70
C ALA A 136 7.22 -15.35 0.12
N THR A 137 6.60 -14.27 0.61
CA THR A 137 7.27 -13.29 1.48
C THR A 137 7.59 -13.89 2.84
N GLU A 138 6.65 -14.61 3.46
CA GLU A 138 6.86 -15.34 4.73
C GLU A 138 8.04 -16.31 4.63
N ALA A 139 8.13 -17.09 3.54
CA ALA A 139 9.20 -18.05 3.31
C ALA A 139 10.60 -17.40 3.17
N ARG A 140 10.67 -16.09 2.97
CA ARG A 140 11.92 -15.31 2.93
C ARG A 140 12.25 -14.65 4.26
N VAL A 141 11.37 -14.70 5.27
CA VAL A 141 11.66 -14.26 6.63
C VAL A 141 12.36 -15.39 7.38
N ASP A 142 13.62 -15.17 7.75
CA ASP A 142 14.40 -16.14 8.52
C ASP A 142 13.98 -16.21 9.99
N GLY A 143 14.57 -17.15 10.75
CA GLY A 143 14.25 -17.35 12.16
C GLY A 143 14.58 -16.16 13.09
N THR A 144 15.26 -15.12 12.59
CA THR A 144 15.51 -13.87 13.30
C THR A 144 14.49 -12.77 12.97
N GLY A 145 13.59 -13.01 12.03
CA GLY A 145 12.62 -12.04 11.51
C GLY A 145 13.17 -11.17 10.37
N ARG A 146 14.38 -11.47 9.87
CA ARG A 146 15.01 -10.74 8.78
C ARG A 146 14.69 -11.39 7.44
N LEU A 147 14.44 -10.60 6.41
CA LEU A 147 14.44 -11.11 5.04
C LEU A 147 15.81 -11.72 4.70
N ALA A 148 15.79 -12.79 3.93
CA ALA A 148 16.94 -13.40 3.30
C ALA A 148 16.60 -13.77 1.85
N ASP A 149 17.54 -13.58 0.95
CA ASP A 149 17.42 -14.12 -0.40
C ASP A 149 17.89 -15.56 -0.45
N GLU A 150 17.23 -16.34 -1.30
CA GLU A 150 17.71 -17.63 -1.77
C GLU A 150 18.32 -17.40 -3.15
N SER A 151 19.65 -17.47 -3.26
CA SER A 151 20.35 -17.11 -4.49
C SER A 151 21.75 -17.69 -4.54
N ALA A 152 22.17 -18.15 -5.73
CA ALA A 152 23.55 -18.55 -5.99
C ALA A 152 24.54 -17.38 -5.87
N PHE A 153 24.05 -16.15 -5.97
CA PHE A 153 24.86 -14.93 -5.87
C PHE A 153 24.98 -14.42 -4.42
N GLY A 154 24.25 -15.03 -3.48
CA GLY A 154 24.25 -14.69 -2.06
C GLY A 154 23.05 -13.87 -1.61
N ASN A 155 23.08 -13.45 -0.35
CA ASN A 155 21.97 -12.74 0.29
C ASN A 155 22.15 -11.21 0.18
N PHE A 156 21.32 -10.55 -0.63
CA PHE A 156 21.30 -9.10 -0.84
C PHE A 156 20.11 -8.41 -0.15
N ALA A 157 19.30 -9.16 0.60
CA ALA A 157 18.21 -8.61 1.38
C ALA A 157 18.72 -7.51 2.32
N ASN A 158 17.96 -6.44 2.43
CA ASN A 158 18.36 -5.22 3.11
C ASN A 158 17.14 -4.53 3.75
N VAL A 159 17.41 -3.44 4.47
CA VAL A 159 16.38 -2.72 5.23
C VAL A 159 15.28 -2.11 4.36
N PHE A 160 15.55 -1.82 3.08
CA PHE A 160 14.54 -1.32 2.15
C PHE A 160 13.50 -2.41 1.84
N GLY A 161 13.96 -3.62 1.49
CA GLY A 161 13.07 -4.78 1.33
C GLY A 161 12.34 -5.14 2.63
N GLN A 162 13.03 -5.06 3.77
CA GLN A 162 12.43 -5.36 5.08
C GLN A 162 11.21 -4.46 5.39
N ALA A 163 11.28 -3.18 5.00
CA ALA A 163 10.17 -2.26 5.19
C ALA A 163 8.91 -2.69 4.41
N PHE A 164 9.07 -3.22 3.20
CA PHE A 164 7.97 -3.78 2.43
C PHE A 164 7.44 -5.07 3.04
N ALA A 165 8.29 -5.94 3.59
CA ALA A 165 7.82 -7.17 4.25
C ALA A 165 6.92 -6.84 5.43
N VAL A 166 7.33 -5.90 6.30
CA VAL A 166 6.50 -5.45 7.42
C VAL A 166 5.18 -4.88 6.93
N LYS A 167 5.20 -4.00 5.91
CA LYS A 167 3.97 -3.39 5.39
C LYS A 167 3.03 -4.43 4.76
N GLY A 168 3.57 -5.32 3.92
CA GLY A 168 2.80 -6.28 3.14
C GLY A 168 2.20 -7.39 4.00
N LEU A 169 3.00 -8.00 4.88
CA LEU A 169 2.53 -9.06 5.78
C LEU A 169 1.50 -8.50 6.77
N HIS A 170 1.75 -7.32 7.34
CA HIS A 170 0.78 -6.67 8.22
C HIS A 170 -0.56 -6.41 7.53
N ALA A 171 -0.55 -5.91 6.29
CA ALA A 171 -1.77 -5.69 5.52
C ALA A 171 -2.49 -7.00 5.10
N ALA A 172 -1.79 -8.13 5.16
CA ALA A 172 -2.31 -9.46 4.89
C ALA A 172 -2.71 -10.23 6.16
N ASP A 173 -2.64 -9.59 7.35
CA ASP A 173 -2.85 -10.22 8.66
C ASP A 173 -1.93 -11.45 8.91
N SER A 174 -0.66 -11.35 8.49
CA SER A 174 0.42 -12.35 8.64
C SER A 174 1.58 -11.83 9.49
#